data_AF-A0A1W9TNK9-F1
#
_entry.id   AF-A0A1W9TNK9-F1
#
_cell.length_a   1.000
_cell.length_b   1.000
_cell.length_c   1.000
_cell.angle_alpha   90.00
_cell.angle_beta   90.00
_cell.angle_gamma   90.00
#
_symmetry.space_group_name_H-M   'P 1'
#
loop_
_entity.id
_entity.type
_entity.pdbx_description
1 polymer ?
#
loop_
_entity_poly.entity_id
_entity_poly.type
_entity_poly.pdbx_seq_one_letter_code
_entity_poly.pdbx_strand_id
1 'polypeptide(L)' 'MKKENITIEGHIGTWYVIGKDYHNGKSVYLLEHEKYGGDAPHLIVNKNYKVIRSNVHNGFDDLLY' A
#
# COMPACT_ATOMS: atom_id res chain seq x y z
N MET A 1 7.83 15.24 1.01
CA MET A 1 8.57 14.07 1.51
C MET A 1 7.73 12.83 1.29
N LYS A 2 8.28 11.81 0.61
CA LYS A 2 7.70 10.46 0.62
C LYS A 2 7.69 9.97 2.08
N LYS A 3 6.65 9.23 2.47
CA LYS A 3 6.62 8.57 3.78
C LYS A 3 7.17 7.16 3.61
N GLU A 4 8.27 6.89 4.29
CA GLU A 4 9.14 5.72 4.14
C GLU A 4 9.29 5.00 5.49
N ASN A 5 9.98 3.86 5.51
CA ASN A 5 10.21 2.97 6.66
C ASN A 5 8.93 2.51 7.36
N ILE A 6 7.86 2.30 6.59
CA ILE A 6 6.57 1.82 7.12
C ILE A 6 6.66 0.31 7.29
N THR A 7 6.43 -0.20 8.51
CA THR A 7 6.23 -1.63 8.76
C THR A 7 4.74 -1.95 8.74
N ILE A 8 4.39 -3.10 8.15
CA ILE A 8 3.01 -3.57 8.06
C ILE A 8 2.90 -4.91 8.78
N GLU A 9 1.92 -5.02 9.68
CA GLU A 9 1.63 -6.25 10.40
C GLU A 9 1.37 -7.41 9.41
N GLY A 10 2.05 -8.55 9.62
CA GLY A 10 1.93 -9.72 8.75
C GLY A 10 2.76 -9.69 7.46
N HIS A 11 3.53 -8.62 7.22
CA HIS A 11 4.42 -8.51 6.05
C HIS A 11 5.88 -8.25 6.46
N ILE A 12 6.82 -8.94 5.81
CA ILE A 12 8.26 -8.81 6.09
C ILE A 12 8.85 -7.68 5.26
N GLY A 13 9.53 -6.75 5.92
CA GLY A 13 10.24 -5.65 5.27
C GLY A 13 9.66 -4.28 5.64
N THR A 14 9.94 -3.31 4.78
CA THR A 14 9.49 -1.93 4.91
C THR A 14 8.94 -1.44 3.59
N TRP A 15 8.01 -0.50 3.68
CA TRP A 15 7.31 0.10 2.55
C TRP A 15 7.37 1.61 2.59
N TYR A 16 7.11 2.21 1.44
CA TYR A 16 6.88 3.63 1.30
C TYR A 16 5.63 3.94 0.48
N VAL A 17 5.02 5.10 0.74
CA VAL A 17 3.81 5.54 0.04
C VAL A 17 4.17 6.00 -1.37
N ILE A 18 3.57 5.37 -2.38
CA ILE A 18 3.66 5.77 -3.80
C ILE A 18 2.39 6.42 -4.32
N GLY A 19 1.25 6.25 -3.63
CA GLY A 19 -0.02 6.83 -4.06
C GLY A 19 -0.99 7.03 -2.91
N LYS A 20 -1.95 7.94 -3.10
CA LYS A 20 -3.08 8.17 -2.20
C LYS A 20 -4.35 8.32 -3.03
N ASP A 21 -5.44 7.72 -2.56
CA ASP A 21 -6.76 7.86 -3.16
C ASP A 21 -7.86 7.92 -2.10
N TYR A 22 -9.11 8.09 -2.52
CA TYR A 22 -10.32 8.00 -1.71
C TYR A 22 -11.20 6.86 -2.20
N HIS A 23 -11.38 5.85 -1.35
CA HIS A 23 -12.24 4.72 -1.61
C HIS A 23 -13.31 4.63 -0.51
N ASN A 24 -14.59 4.56 -0.90
CA ASN A 24 -15.74 4.52 0.02
C ASN A 24 -15.71 5.63 1.09
N GLY A 25 -15.41 6.87 0.69
CA GLY A 25 -15.36 8.03 1.58
C GLY A 25 -14.16 8.04 2.56
N LYS A 26 -13.19 7.14 2.41
CA LYS A 26 -12.00 7.05 3.28
C LYS A 26 -10.72 7.15 2.47
N SER A 27 -9.71 7.84 3.00
CA SER A 27 -8.38 7.85 2.37
C SER A 27 -7.71 6.48 2.45
N VAL A 28 -7.16 6.07 1.31
CA VAL A 28 -6.35 4.86 1.16
C VAL A 28 -4.99 5.22 0.56
N TYR A 29 -4.00 4.37 0.79
CA TYR A 29 -2.62 4.59 0.39
C TYR A 29 -2.06 3.34 -0.28
N LEU A 30 -1.39 3.53 -1.41
CA LEU A 30 -0.68 2.49 -2.12
C LEU A 30 0.77 2.48 -1.65
N LEU A 31 1.24 1.33 -1.21
CA LEU A 31 2.56 1.10 -0.67
C LEU A 31 3.39 0.23 -1.60
N GLU A 32 4.62 0.65 -1.85
CA GLU A 32 5.63 -0.13 -2.56
C GLU A 32 6.71 -0.61 -1.58
N HIS A 33 7.17 -1.85 -1.79
CA HIS A 33 8.20 -2.43 -0.94
C HIS A 33 9.54 -1.72 -1.20
N GLU A 34 10.25 -1.30 -0.15
CA GLU A 34 11.48 -0.51 -0.32
C GLU A 34 12.61 -1.29 -0.99
N LYS A 35 12.85 -2.54 -0.55
CA LYS A 35 13.90 -3.39 -1.12
C LYS A 35 13.60 -3.91 -2.54
N TYR A 36 12.35 -4.30 -2.79
CA TYR A 36 11.99 -5.04 -4.01
C TYR A 36 11.20 -4.20 -5.01
N GLY A 37 10.82 -2.97 -4.66
CA GLY A 37 10.08 -2.08 -5.56
C GLY A 37 8.81 -2.74 -6.09
N GLY A 38 8.59 -2.59 -7.40
CA GLY A 38 7.51 -3.24 -8.16
C GLY A 38 7.70 -4.74 -8.45
N ASP A 39 8.85 -5.33 -8.08
CA ASP A 39 9.03 -6.79 -8.18
C ASP A 39 8.32 -7.54 -7.04
N ALA A 40 7.89 -6.82 -6.00
CA ALA A 40 6.99 -7.33 -4.96
C ALA A 40 5.58 -6.74 -5.13
N PRO A 41 4.52 -7.50 -4.80
CA PRO A 41 3.18 -6.96 -4.84
C PRO A 41 3.04 -5.76 -3.91
N HIS A 42 2.28 -4.76 -4.38
CA HIS A 42 1.94 -3.60 -3.58
C HIS A 42 0.96 -3.96 -2.45
N LEU A 43 0.80 -3.03 -1.51
CA LEU A 43 -0.23 -3.09 -0.48
C LEU A 43 -1.10 -1.84 -0.55
N ILE A 44 -2.40 -2.00 -0.33
CA ILE A 44 -3.29 -0.87 -0.08
C ILE A 44 -3.66 -0.87 1.40
N VAL A 45 -3.45 0.26 2.05
CA VAL A 45 -3.71 0.45 3.48
C VAL A 45 -4.60 1.65 3.74
N ASN A 46 -5.28 1.68 4.89
CA ASN A 46 -5.94 2.88 5.37
C ASN A 46 -4.96 3.85 6.07
N LYS A 47 -5.46 4.99 6.54
CA LYS A 47 -4.67 6.02 7.28
C LYS A 47 -3.96 5.51 8.54
N ASN A 48 -4.37 4.37 9.08
CA ASN A 48 -3.79 3.74 10.27
C ASN A 48 -2.87 2.56 9.91
N TYR A 49 -2.46 2.43 8.65
CA TYR A 49 -1.62 1.33 8.14
C TYR A 49 -2.21 -0.08 8.29
N LYS A 50 -3.53 -0.19 8.47
CA LYS A 50 -4.19 -1.49 8.35
C LYS A 50 -4.37 -1.84 6.89
N VAL A 51 -3.97 -3.06 6.52
CA VAL A 51 -4.14 -3.62 5.18
C VAL A 51 -5.62 -3.68 4.81
N ILE A 52 -5.96 -3.06 3.69
CA ILE A 52 -7.26 -3.19 3.03
C ILE A 52 -7.14 -4.28 1.96
N ARG A 53 -6.05 -4.27 1.19
CA ARG A 53 -5.77 -5.28 0.16
C ARG A 53 -4.28 -5.57 0.08
N SER A 54 -3.96 -6.86 -0.01
CA SER A 54 -2.62 -7.38 -0.27
C SER A 54 -2.54 -7.96 -1.68
N ASN A 55 -1.33 -8.30 -2.13
CA ASN A 55 -1.08 -8.85 -3.47
C ASN A 55 -1.61 -7.93 -4.60
N VAL A 56 -1.36 -6.62 -4.48
CA VAL A 56 -1.86 -5.61 -5.42
C VAL A 56 -0.89 -5.47 -6.59
N HIS A 57 -1.42 -5.55 -7.82
CA HIS A 57 -0.65 -5.46 -9.07
C HIS A 57 -1.14 -4.32 -9.97
N ASN A 58 -2.44 -3.98 -9.91
CA ASN A 58 -3.02 -2.90 -10.73
C ASN A 58 -3.29 -1.61 -9.94
N GLY A 59 -2.56 -1.40 -8.85
CA GLY A 59 -2.75 -0.22 -7.99
C GLY A 59 -4.17 -0.15 -7.41
N PHE A 60 -4.77 1.03 -7.39
CA PHE A 60 -6.10 1.23 -6.78
C PHE A 60 -7.25 0.57 -7.57
N ASP A 61 -7.05 0.21 -8.84
CA ASP A 61 -8.07 -0.49 -9.63
C ASP A 61 -8.38 -1.87 -9.03
N ASP A 62 -7.43 -2.47 -8.30
CA ASP A 62 -7.67 -3.70 -7.54
C ASP A 62 -8.71 -3.49 -6.41
N LEU A 63 -9.15 -2.28 -6.07
CA LEU A 63 -10.26 -2.08 -5.12
C LEU A 63 -11.65 -2.20 -5.76
N LEU A 64 -11.72 -2.31 -7.09
CA LEU A 64 -12.98 -2.34 -7.84
C LEU A 64 -13.50 -3.77 -8.10
N TYR A 65 -12.69 -4.80 -7.82
CA TYR A 65 -12.96 -6.21 -8.12
C TYR A 65 -12.74 -7.10 -6.91
#